data_AF-A0A5P1E3T5-F1
#
_entry.id   AF-A0A5P1E3T5-F1
#
_cell.length_a   1.000
_cell.length_b   1.000
_cell.length_c   1.000
_cell.angle_alpha   90.00
_cell.angle_beta   90.00
_cell.angle_gamma   90.00
#
_symmetry.space_group_name_H-M   'P 1'
#
loop_
_entity.id
_entity.type
_entity.pdbx_description
1 polymer ?
#
loop_
_entity_poly.entity_id
_entity_poly.type
_entity_poly.pdbx_seq_one_letter_code
_entity_poly.pdbx_strand_id
1 'polypeptide(L)'
;MEGMELKGSLHRIRECAFEFFSMEDDLDVGGDDDDGEDGDYWEMLGRDFSLKSTFLYCDLNRIIKSSCDGDHKDALVGLTNGLFFCMEELGHAVKRRSISLTQFHYNQAKLLLEEVMAALVHPSLN
;
A
#
# COMPACT_ATOMS: atom_id res chain seq x y z
N MET A 1 10.73 -17.82 18.13
CA MET A 1 9.39 -17.74 17.53
C MET A 1 9.23 -16.39 16.81
N GLU A 2 9.54 -15.28 17.49
CA GLU A 2 9.52 -13.90 16.96
C GLU A 2 10.23 -13.70 15.61
N GLY A 3 11.44 -14.25 15.41
CA GLY A 3 12.15 -14.15 14.12
C GLY A 3 11.48 -14.86 12.93
N MET A 4 10.60 -15.84 13.17
CA MET A 4 9.85 -16.52 12.11
C MET A 4 8.61 -15.71 11.69
N GLU A 5 8.00 -15.01 12.66
CA GLU A 5 6.87 -14.11 12.42
C GLU A 5 7.28 -12.88 11.60
N LEU A 6 8.46 -12.30 11.89
CA LEU A 6 9.00 -11.17 11.12
C LEU A 6 9.31 -11.56 9.67
N LYS A 7 9.89 -12.74 9.45
CA LYS A 7 10.09 -13.27 8.09
C LYS A 7 8.77 -13.46 7.34
N GLY A 8 7.74 -13.95 8.04
CA GLY A 8 6.39 -14.05 7.48
C GLY A 8 5.79 -12.69 7.13
N SER A 9 5.97 -11.68 7.98
CA SER A 9 5.54 -10.30 7.72
C SER A 9 6.27 -9.68 6.53
N LEU A 10 7.59 -9.81 6.44
CA LEU A 10 8.37 -9.34 5.29
C LEU A 10 7.93 -9.99 3.98
N HIS A 11 7.65 -11.30 4.00
CA HIS A 11 7.13 -12.00 2.84
C HIS A 11 5.77 -11.45 2.41
N ARG A 12 4.80 -11.32 3.32
CA ARG A 12 3.47 -10.77 2.99
C ARG A 12 3.51 -9.33 2.53
N ILE A 13 4.41 -8.50 3.09
CA ILE A 13 4.61 -7.12 2.60
C ILE A 13 5.08 -7.15 1.13
N ARG A 14 6.03 -8.03 0.79
CA ARG A 14 6.52 -8.18 -0.60
C ARG A 14 5.42 -8.62 -1.55
N GLU A 15 4.63 -9.63 -1.16
CA GLU A 15 3.49 -10.08 -1.99
C GLU A 15 2.46 -8.97 -2.16
N CYS A 16 2.10 -8.28 -1.07
CA CYS A 16 1.13 -7.19 -1.13
C CYS A 16 1.63 -6.03 -2.01
N ALA A 17 2.92 -5.69 -1.94
CA ALA A 17 3.52 -4.68 -2.80
C ALA A 17 3.51 -5.11 -4.27
N PHE A 18 3.88 -6.35 -4.57
CA PHE A 18 3.83 -6.90 -5.92
C PHE A 18 2.41 -6.82 -6.51
N GLU A 19 1.40 -7.29 -5.78
CA GLU A 19 0.00 -7.21 -6.20
C GLU A 19 -0.51 -5.77 -6.32
N PHE A 20 -0.03 -4.85 -5.46
CA PHE A 20 -0.40 -3.44 -5.56
C PHE A 20 0.18 -2.82 -6.84
N PHE A 21 1.43 -3.13 -7.20
CA PHE A 21 2.08 -2.61 -8.40
C PHE A 21 1.48 -3.17 -9.70
N SER A 22 0.95 -4.40 -9.69
CA SER A 22 0.28 -4.96 -10.86
C SER A 22 -1.07 -4.32 -11.19
N MET A 23 -1.64 -3.52 -10.28
CA MET A 23 -2.93 -2.84 -10.50
C MET A 23 -2.84 -1.61 -11.40
N GLU A 24 -1.64 -1.16 -11.77
CA GLU A 24 -1.45 0.04 -12.60
C GLU A 24 -2.20 -0.06 -13.94
N ASP A 25 -2.14 -1.23 -14.57
CA ASP A 25 -2.81 -1.51 -15.84
C ASP A 25 -4.36 -1.51 -15.69
N ASP A 26 -4.88 -1.91 -14.53
CA ASP A 26 -6.32 -1.98 -14.23
C ASP A 26 -6.94 -0.60 -13.94
N LEU A 27 -6.10 0.42 -13.65
CA LEU A 27 -6.51 1.78 -13.31
C LEU A 27 -6.62 2.71 -14.53
N ASP A 28 -6.14 2.28 -15.69
CA ASP A 28 -6.18 3.05 -16.94
C ASP A 28 -7.45 2.79 -17.77
N VAL A 29 -8.25 1.80 -17.38
CA VAL A 29 -9.38 1.27 -18.17
C VAL A 29 -10.72 1.98 -17.89
N GLY A 30 -10.78 2.92 -16.94
CA GLY A 30 -12.02 3.68 -16.63
C GLY A 30 -12.42 4.75 -17.66
N GLY A 31 -11.85 4.71 -18.86
CA GLY A 31 -12.03 5.73 -19.89
C GLY A 31 -13.41 5.70 -20.56
N ASP A 32 -14.15 6.79 -20.34
CA ASP A 32 -15.31 7.32 -21.04
C ASP A 32 -16.70 6.98 -20.47
N ASP A 33 -17.30 8.02 -19.88
CA ASP A 33 -18.73 8.33 -19.72
C ASP A 33 -19.75 7.18 -19.81
N ASP A 34 -20.47 6.99 -18.70
CA ASP A 34 -21.92 6.72 -18.67
C ASP A 34 -22.41 5.39 -19.26
N ASP A 35 -22.02 4.26 -18.67
CA ASP A 35 -22.84 3.04 -18.74
C ASP A 35 -22.93 2.41 -17.34
N GLY A 36 -24.16 2.26 -16.83
CA GLY A 36 -24.50 1.99 -15.42
C GLY A 36 -24.04 0.65 -14.81
N GLU A 37 -22.97 0.02 -15.31
CA GLU A 37 -22.29 -1.16 -14.76
C GLU A 37 -21.02 -0.83 -13.95
N ASP A 38 -20.62 0.45 -13.86
CA ASP A 38 -19.44 0.91 -13.12
C ASP A 38 -19.50 0.74 -11.59
N GLY A 39 -20.69 0.45 -11.03
CA GLY A 39 -20.85 0.28 -9.58
C GLY A 39 -19.96 -0.80 -9.00
N ASP A 40 -19.89 -1.95 -9.68
CA ASP A 40 -19.19 -3.13 -9.20
C ASP A 40 -17.66 -2.96 -9.27
N TYR A 41 -17.14 -2.26 -10.28
CA TYR A 41 -15.69 -1.98 -10.42
C TYR A 41 -15.16 -1.12 -9.28
N TRP A 42 -15.77 0.04 -9.03
CA TRP A 42 -15.30 0.97 -7.99
C TRP A 42 -15.43 0.36 -6.59
N GLU A 43 -16.49 -0.43 -6.36
CA GLU A 43 -16.64 -1.17 -5.11
C GLU A 43 -15.60 -2.28 -4.94
N MET A 44 -15.31 -3.03 -6.01
CA MET A 44 -14.27 -4.06 -6.00
C MET A 44 -12.89 -3.45 -5.75
N LEU A 45 -12.53 -2.42 -6.50
CA LEU A 45 -11.27 -1.68 -6.37
C LEU A 45 -11.12 -1.11 -4.94
N GLY A 46 -12.18 -0.55 -4.38
CA GLY A 46 -12.20 -0.05 -3.01
C GLY A 46 -12.00 -1.14 -1.95
N ARG A 47 -12.60 -2.32 -2.14
CA ARG A 47 -12.38 -3.48 -1.26
C ARG A 47 -10.94 -3.97 -1.34
N ASP A 48 -10.38 -4.04 -2.53
CA ASP A 48 -9.03 -4.51 -2.76
C ASP A 48 -7.98 -3.59 -2.12
N PHE A 49 -8.08 -2.27 -2.32
CA PHE A 49 -7.19 -1.32 -1.65
C PHE A 49 -7.33 -1.35 -0.13
N SER A 50 -8.54 -1.47 0.40
CA SER A 50 -8.78 -1.58 1.85
C SER A 50 -8.14 -2.83 2.44
N LEU A 51 -8.27 -3.97 1.75
CA LEU A 51 -7.69 -5.24 2.17
C LEU A 51 -6.16 -5.17 2.19
N LYS A 52 -5.55 -4.67 1.11
CA LYS A 52 -4.09 -4.51 0.99
C LYS A 52 -3.54 -3.55 2.04
N SER A 53 -4.18 -2.40 2.22
CA SER A 53 -3.82 -1.42 3.25
C SER A 53 -3.85 -2.04 4.65
N THR A 54 -4.89 -2.83 4.95
CA THR A 54 -5.00 -3.52 6.26
C THR A 54 -3.85 -4.51 6.49
N PHE A 55 -3.52 -5.34 5.49
CA PHE A 55 -2.39 -6.28 5.60
C PHE A 55 -1.06 -5.56 5.78
N LEU A 56 -0.79 -4.54 4.96
CA LEU A 56 0.41 -3.71 5.08
C LEU A 56 0.50 -3.07 6.46
N TYR A 57 -0.60 -2.52 6.99
CA TYR A 57 -0.60 -1.87 8.29
C TYR A 57 -0.24 -2.84 9.41
N CYS A 58 -0.82 -4.04 9.38
CA CYS A 58 -0.55 -5.06 10.40
C CYS A 58 0.92 -5.50 10.37
N ASP A 59 1.46 -5.76 9.18
CA ASP A 59 2.82 -6.27 9.02
C ASP A 59 3.89 -5.20 9.22
N LEU A 60 3.72 -3.98 8.67
CA LEU A 60 4.66 -2.87 8.87
C LEU A 60 4.71 -2.45 10.33
N ASN A 61 3.56 -2.38 11.03
CA ASN A 61 3.54 -2.08 12.46
C ASN A 61 4.30 -3.13 13.28
N ARG A 62 4.25 -4.41 12.89
CA ARG A 62 5.04 -5.46 13.54
C ARG A 62 6.54 -5.26 13.30
N ILE A 63 6.95 -4.97 12.06
CA ILE A 63 8.36 -4.69 11.74
C ILE A 63 8.88 -3.47 12.52
N ILE A 64 8.15 -2.36 12.49
CA ILE A 64 8.52 -1.11 13.18
C ILE A 64 8.70 -1.35 14.69
N LYS A 65 7.79 -2.12 15.31
CA LYS A 65 7.89 -2.46 16.74
C LYS A 65 9.11 -3.29 17.07
N SER A 66 9.52 -4.18 16.16
CA SER A 66 10.71 -5.03 16.32
C SER A 66 12.03 -4.30 16.02
N SER A 67 12.00 -3.14 15.38
CA SER A 67 13.21 -2.38 15.07
C SER A 67 13.83 -1.76 16.33
N CYS A 68 15.12 -2.03 16.54
CA CYS A 68 15.92 -1.53 17.65
C CYS A 68 16.74 -0.27 17.31
N ASP A 69 16.91 0.02 16.02
CA ASP A 69 17.66 1.18 15.53
C ASP A 69 16.73 2.40 15.47
N GLY A 70 17.02 3.43 16.27
CA GLY A 70 16.17 4.61 16.41
C GLY A 70 16.00 5.40 15.12
N ASP A 71 17.11 5.71 14.42
CA ASP A 71 17.08 6.52 13.21
C ASP A 71 16.37 5.77 12.08
N HIS A 72 16.68 4.48 11.92
CA HIS A 72 16.03 3.63 10.93
C HIS A 72 14.54 3.44 11.22
N LYS A 73 14.18 3.27 12.49
CA LYS A 73 12.78 3.15 12.93
C LYS A 73 12.00 4.42 12.65
N ASP A 74 12.58 5.59 12.94
CA ASP A 74 11.93 6.88 12.70
C ASP A 74 11.72 7.12 11.19
N ALA A 75 12.70 6.75 10.36
CA ALA A 75 12.55 6.78 8.90
C ALA A 75 11.41 5.85 8.43
N LEU A 76 11.37 4.60 8.92
CA LEU A 76 10.30 3.66 8.58
C LEU A 76 8.92 4.17 9.02
N VAL A 77 8.82 4.77 10.21
CA VAL A 77 7.56 5.38 10.70
C VAL A 77 7.13 6.52 9.78
N GLY A 78 8.06 7.41 9.40
CA GLY A 78 7.77 8.52 8.49
C GLY A 78 7.23 8.04 7.14
N LEU A 79 7.93 7.09 6.50
CA LEU A 79 7.53 6.50 5.22
C LEU A 79 6.17 5.80 5.33
N THR A 80 5.98 5.01 6.38
CA THR A 80 4.75 4.24 6.60
C THR A 80 3.55 5.15 6.86
N ASN A 81 3.73 6.24 7.60
CA ASN A 81 2.67 7.24 7.80
C ASN A 81 2.31 7.95 6.49
N GLY A 82 3.31 8.32 5.68
CA GLY A 82 3.08 8.89 4.35
C GLY A 82 2.31 7.92 3.45
N LEU A 83 2.72 6.65 3.43
CA LEU A 83 2.06 5.60 2.65
C LEU A 83 0.57 5.48 3.01
N PHE A 84 0.26 5.38 4.31
CA PHE A 84 -1.13 5.21 4.75
C PHE A 84 -1.98 6.46 4.54
N PHE A 85 -1.38 7.66 4.63
CA PHE A 85 -2.06 8.88 4.22
C PHE A 85 -2.45 8.83 2.73
N CYS A 86 -1.54 8.43 1.84
CA CYS A 86 -1.85 8.27 0.43
C CYS A 86 -2.90 7.18 0.16
N MET A 87 -2.87 6.07 0.91
CA MET A 87 -3.89 5.02 0.79
C MET A 87 -5.27 5.46 1.29
N GLU A 88 -5.34 6.31 2.31
CA GLU A 88 -6.61 6.91 2.77
C GLU A 88 -7.20 7.81 1.68
N GLU A 89 -6.38 8.71 1.12
CA GLU A 89 -6.80 9.60 0.02
C GLU A 89 -7.18 8.81 -1.24
N LEU A 90 -6.48 7.71 -1.55
CA LEU A 90 -6.85 6.79 -2.62
C LEU A 90 -8.24 6.18 -2.37
N GLY A 91 -8.52 5.75 -1.14
CA GLY A 91 -9.84 5.27 -0.75
C GLY A 91 -10.93 6.34 -0.88
N HIS A 92 -10.61 7.61 -0.62
CA HIS A 92 -11.52 8.73 -0.87
C HIS A 92 -11.76 8.98 -2.35
N ALA A 93 -10.73 8.89 -3.19
CA ALA A 93 -10.82 9.05 -4.63
C ALA A 93 -11.69 7.96 -5.28
N VAL A 94 -11.51 6.70 -4.86
CA VAL A 94 -12.32 5.55 -5.29
C VAL A 94 -13.78 5.72 -4.89
N LYS A 95 -14.07 6.15 -3.66
CA LYS A 95 -15.45 6.44 -3.23
C LYS A 95 -16.11 7.55 -4.05
N ARG A 96 -15.32 8.53 -4.51
CA ARG A 96 -15.75 9.62 -5.39
C ARG A 96 -15.80 9.20 -6.87
N ARG A 97 -15.34 7.99 -7.20
CA ARG A 97 -15.23 7.45 -8.57
C ARG A 97 -14.44 8.39 -9.49
N SER A 98 -13.42 9.04 -8.93
CA SER A 98 -12.60 10.00 -9.66
C SER A 98 -11.35 9.29 -10.17
N ILE A 99 -11.29 9.05 -11.48
CA ILE A 99 -10.16 8.38 -12.14
C ILE A 99 -8.87 9.17 -11.92
N SER A 100 -8.89 10.47 -12.20
CA SER A 100 -7.70 11.32 -12.06
C SER A 100 -7.15 11.37 -10.64
N LEU A 101 -8.03 11.47 -9.62
CA LEU A 101 -7.60 11.43 -8.22
C LEU A 101 -7.12 10.03 -7.84
N THR A 102 -7.78 8.98 -8.32
CA THR A 102 -7.39 7.58 -8.04
C THR A 102 -5.99 7.31 -8.58
N GLN A 103 -5.72 7.66 -9.85
CA GLN A 103 -4.41 7.53 -10.46
C GLN A 103 -3.34 8.36 -9.73
N PHE A 104 -3.66 9.62 -9.37
CA PHE A 104 -2.73 10.47 -8.64
C PHE A 104 -2.34 9.84 -7.28
N HIS A 105 -3.32 9.48 -6.46
CA HIS A 105 -3.05 8.92 -5.13
C HIS A 105 -2.45 7.52 -5.19
N TYR A 106 -2.81 6.72 -6.20
CA TYR A 106 -2.18 5.42 -6.46
C TYR A 106 -0.69 5.58 -6.75
N ASN A 107 -0.31 6.52 -7.64
CA ASN A 107 1.09 6.77 -7.97
C ASN A 107 1.89 7.25 -6.75
N GLN A 108 1.31 8.13 -5.93
CA GLN A 108 1.94 8.57 -4.68
C GLN A 108 2.13 7.42 -3.69
N ALA A 109 1.12 6.57 -3.51
CA ALA A 109 1.21 5.39 -2.65
C ALA A 109 2.23 4.37 -3.17
N LYS A 110 2.30 4.17 -4.49
CA LYS A 110 3.28 3.29 -5.16
C LYS A 110 4.71 3.73 -4.86
N LEU A 111 5.03 5.01 -5.07
CA LEU A 111 6.36 5.56 -4.78
C LEU A 111 6.75 5.38 -3.30
N LEU A 112 5.83 5.69 -2.38
CA LEU A 112 6.09 5.50 -0.95
C LEU A 112 6.25 4.03 -0.57
N LEU A 113 5.51 3.13 -1.21
CA LEU A 113 5.66 1.70 -1.00
C LEU A 113 7.01 1.20 -1.51
N GLU A 114 7.51 1.69 -2.65
CA GLU A 114 8.87 1.40 -3.13
C GLU A 114 9.94 1.87 -2.12
N GLU A 115 9.78 3.06 -1.54
CA GLU A 115 10.69 3.57 -0.51
C GLU A 115 10.64 2.73 0.77
N VAL A 116 9.45 2.32 1.23
CA VAL A 116 9.29 1.38 2.34
C VAL A 116 9.99 0.06 2.03
N MET A 117 9.78 -0.50 0.84
CA MET A 117 10.42 -1.74 0.40
C MET A 117 11.94 -1.63 0.40
N ALA A 118 12.50 -0.51 -0.06
CA ALA A 118 13.93 -0.25 -0.03
C ALA A 118 14.46 -0.17 1.41
N ALA A 119 13.75 0.50 2.31
CA ALA A 119 14.12 0.58 3.73
C ALA A 119 14.09 -0.81 4.41
N LEU A 120 13.16 -1.69 4.04
CA LEU A 120 13.07 -3.05 4.59
C LEU A 120 14.20 -3.99 4.13
N VAL A 121 14.95 -3.66 3.07
CA VAL A 121 16.11 -4.42 2.59
C VAL A 121 17.38 -4.10 3.41
N HIS A 122 17.31 -3.15 4.34
CA HIS A 122 18.45 -2.77 5.17
C HIS A 122 19.03 -3.97 5.96
N PRO A 123 20.38 -4.10 6.11
CA PRO A 123 21.04 -5.27 6.68
C PRO A 123 20.62 -5.68 8.11
N SER A 124 19.95 -4.79 8.84
CA SER A 124 19.41 -5.05 10.18
C SER A 124 18.23 -6.01 10.21
N LEU A 125 17.64 -6.36 9.05
CA LEU A 125 16.43 -7.19 8.93
C LEU A 125 16.65 -8.54 8.21
N ASN A 126 17.88 -8.86 7.77
CA ASN A 126 18.22 -10.12 7.06
C ASN A 126 19.11 -11.06 7.91
#